data_AF-A0A9Q3WRM3-F1
#
_entry.id   AF-A0A9Q3WRM3-F1
#
_cell.length_a   1.000
_cell.length_b   1.000
_cell.length_c   1.000
_cell.angle_alpha   90.00
_cell.angle_beta   90.00
_cell.angle_gamma   90.00
#
_symmetry.space_group_name_H-M   'P 1'
#
loop_
_entity.id
_entity.type
_entity.pdbx_description
1 polymer ?
#
loop_
_entity_poly.entity_id
_entity_poly.type
_entity_poly.pdbx_seq_one_letter_code
_entity_poly.pdbx_strand_id
1 'polypeptide(L)'
;MIATLRSFLSADKRGLIGPAFVFLSLLASISAPFGGHNMSFVQRFLFWLLVMGVAGGIAHQSHRLVERHLPDAALLGKDLLIVALVTLLFTPALWLLIRLLALPSAAASPDLWSMARYGTIFASGLIILRRGVLSGNAAEKPPQPRIYKRLPEGFSEQILRLTVRDHSVDVVTDQGVHTIRSRFGDAIDEMSPIAGHCTHRSHWVTEAAIESVERSGGKTHLRLTNGDLIPVSRKYRPGLEDAGII
;
A
#
# COMPACT_ATOMS: atom_id res chain seq x y z
N MET A 1 -8.71 10.12 7.53
CA MET A 1 -8.42 10.85 6.27
C MET A 1 -7.04 11.54 6.23
N ILE A 2 -6.21 11.52 7.29
CA ILE A 2 -4.81 12.01 7.27
C ILE A 2 -3.78 10.87 7.48
N ALA A 3 -4.19 9.71 7.98
CA ALA A 3 -3.29 8.57 8.23
C ALA A 3 -2.87 7.78 6.97
N THR A 4 -3.71 7.75 5.94
CA THR A 4 -3.48 6.93 4.73
C THR A 4 -2.50 7.56 3.73
N LEU A 5 -2.12 8.83 3.92
CA LEU A 5 -1.12 9.51 3.07
C LEU A 5 0.32 9.33 3.59
N ARG A 6 0.50 8.95 4.86
CA ARG A 6 1.83 8.77 5.47
C ARG A 6 2.39 7.36 5.30
N SER A 7 1.55 6.34 5.12
CA SER A 7 1.98 4.94 4.98
C SER A 7 2.32 4.52 3.54
N PHE A 8 1.97 5.32 2.52
CA PHE A 8 2.16 4.96 1.12
C PHE A 8 3.54 5.33 0.53
N LEU A 9 4.40 5.95 1.33
CA LEU A 9 5.73 6.35 0.92
C LEU A 9 6.70 6.05 2.06
N SER A 10 7.23 4.83 2.09
CA SER A 10 8.44 4.56 2.88
C SER A 10 9.52 5.57 2.47
N ALA A 11 10.25 6.09 3.46
CA ALA A 11 11.27 7.13 3.28
C ALA A 11 12.30 6.77 2.19
N ASP A 12 12.47 5.48 1.94
CA ASP A 12 13.38 4.87 0.98
C ASP A 12 13.06 5.21 -0.49
N LYS A 13 11.76 5.23 -0.88
CA LYS A 13 11.38 5.52 -2.28
C LYS A 13 11.37 7.02 -2.61
N ARG A 14 11.15 7.90 -1.62
CA ARG A 14 11.18 9.37 -1.81
C ARG A 14 12.60 9.87 -2.12
N GLY A 15 13.62 9.23 -1.55
CA GLY A 15 15.03 9.54 -1.79
C GLY A 15 15.49 9.23 -3.22
N LEU A 16 14.82 8.33 -3.94
CA LEU A 16 15.18 7.94 -5.31
C LEU A 16 14.45 8.76 -6.39
N ILE A 17 13.22 9.18 -6.13
CA ILE A 17 12.38 9.89 -7.12
C ILE A 17 12.99 11.23 -7.51
N GLY A 18 13.44 12.04 -6.54
CA GLY A 18 14.04 13.35 -6.81
C GLY A 18 15.32 13.25 -7.68
N PRO A 19 16.32 12.44 -7.26
CA PRO A 19 17.52 12.21 -8.06
C PRO A 19 17.25 11.59 -9.43
N ALA A 20 16.31 10.64 -9.54
CA ALA A 20 15.93 10.06 -10.83
C ALA A 20 15.30 11.10 -11.76
N PHE A 21 14.48 12.01 -11.23
CA PHE A 21 13.87 13.08 -12.00
C PHE A 21 14.88 14.09 -12.54
N VAL A 22 15.86 14.46 -11.69
CA VAL A 22 16.97 15.33 -12.08
C VAL A 22 17.86 14.62 -13.11
N PHE A 23 18.20 13.36 -12.87
CA PHE A 23 19.01 12.54 -13.80
C PHE A 23 18.35 12.40 -15.17
N LEU A 24 17.06 12.06 -15.23
CA LEU A 24 16.33 11.93 -16.49
C LEU A 24 16.22 13.28 -17.21
N SER A 25 16.06 14.39 -16.48
CA SER A 25 16.07 15.73 -17.06
C SER A 25 17.44 16.10 -17.64
N LEU A 26 18.53 15.77 -16.93
CA LEU A 26 19.91 15.94 -17.42
C LEU A 26 20.18 15.10 -18.67
N LEU A 27 19.77 13.82 -18.66
CA LEU A 27 19.90 12.92 -19.80
C LEU A 27 19.12 13.43 -21.02
N ALA A 28 17.88 13.87 -20.81
CA ALA A 28 17.05 14.44 -21.87
C ALA A 28 17.63 15.74 -22.44
N SER A 29 18.36 16.53 -21.63
CA SER A 29 18.98 17.80 -22.04
C SER A 29 20.09 17.63 -23.09
N ILE A 30 20.63 16.42 -23.24
CA ILE A 30 21.57 16.09 -24.32
C ILE A 30 20.86 16.20 -25.68
N SER A 31 19.55 15.90 -25.73
CA SER A 31 18.73 15.98 -26.93
C SER A 31 18.03 17.33 -27.04
N ALA A 32 18.10 17.95 -28.21
CA ALA A 32 17.30 19.13 -28.50
C ALA A 32 15.81 18.72 -28.60
N PRO A 33 14.88 19.47 -27.98
CA PRO A 33 13.46 19.27 -28.25
C PRO A 33 13.15 19.61 -29.71
N PHE A 34 12.02 19.14 -30.21
CA PHE A 34 11.65 19.26 -31.63
C PHE A 34 11.83 20.69 -32.17
N GLY A 35 12.79 20.85 -33.09
CA GLY A 35 13.16 22.12 -33.73
C GLY A 35 13.93 23.12 -32.84
N GLY A 36 14.20 22.79 -31.58
CA GLY A 36 14.97 23.59 -30.62
C GLY A 36 16.49 23.50 -30.77
N HIS A 37 17.01 23.35 -31.99
CA HIS A 37 18.45 23.18 -32.24
C HIS A 37 19.28 24.33 -31.67
N ASN A 38 18.71 25.54 -31.61
CA ASN A 38 19.36 26.75 -31.10
C ASN A 38 19.27 26.93 -29.57
N MET A 39 18.62 26.02 -28.84
CA MET A 39 18.49 26.14 -27.38
C MET A 39 19.83 25.83 -26.68
N SER A 40 20.19 26.66 -25.71
CA SER A 40 21.33 26.41 -24.82
C SER A 40 21.07 25.19 -23.92
N PHE A 41 22.13 24.61 -23.35
CA PHE A 41 22.00 23.49 -22.42
C PHE A 41 21.04 23.80 -21.26
N VAL A 42 21.15 24.99 -20.65
CA VAL A 42 20.30 25.43 -19.54
C VAL A 42 18.83 25.51 -19.97
N GLN A 43 18.55 26.02 -21.18
CA GLN A 43 17.19 26.08 -21.71
C GLN A 43 16.60 24.69 -21.95
N ARG A 44 17.40 23.74 -22.48
CA ARG A 44 16.97 22.35 -22.67
C ARG A 44 16.69 21.68 -21.32
N PHE A 45 17.55 21.90 -20.32
CA PHE A 45 17.36 21.38 -18.97
C PHE A 45 16.08 21.89 -18.32
N LEU A 46 15.85 23.20 -18.32
CA LEU A 46 14.63 23.77 -17.76
C LEU A 46 13.38 23.30 -18.52
N PHE A 47 13.46 23.19 -19.84
CA PHE A 47 12.37 22.65 -20.67
C PHE A 47 12.02 21.21 -20.27
N TRP A 48 12.99 20.31 -20.23
CA TRP A 48 12.75 18.91 -19.89
C TRP A 48 12.31 18.73 -18.44
N LEU A 49 12.88 19.51 -17.51
CA LEU A 49 12.44 19.54 -16.12
C LEU A 49 10.96 19.93 -16.01
N LEU A 50 10.54 20.96 -16.75
CA LEU A 50 9.14 21.39 -16.80
C LEU A 50 8.23 20.34 -17.43
N VAL A 51 8.63 19.72 -18.55
CA VAL A 51 7.86 18.67 -19.21
C VAL A 51 7.66 17.48 -18.27
N MET A 52 8.72 17.04 -17.57
CA MET A 52 8.62 15.97 -16.60
C MET A 52 7.70 16.38 -15.43
N GLY A 53 7.78 17.64 -14.97
CA GLY A 53 6.93 18.17 -13.90
C GLY A 53 5.45 18.13 -14.26
N VAL A 54 5.11 18.59 -15.47
CA VAL A 54 3.75 18.58 -16.01
C VAL A 54 3.26 17.15 -16.20
N ALA A 55 4.08 16.26 -16.79
CA ALA A 55 3.75 14.85 -16.95
C ALA A 55 3.45 14.16 -15.61
N GLY A 56 4.32 14.37 -14.61
CA GLY A 56 4.16 13.81 -13.27
C GLY A 56 2.89 14.33 -12.57
N GLY A 57 2.61 15.63 -12.68
CA GLY A 57 1.40 16.24 -12.13
C GLY A 57 0.11 15.70 -12.76
N ILE A 58 0.06 15.60 -14.09
CA ILE A 58 -1.08 15.04 -14.83
C ILE A 58 -1.30 13.58 -14.45
N ALA A 59 -0.23 12.77 -14.40
CA ALA A 59 -0.33 11.38 -14.01
C ALA A 59 -0.82 11.21 -12.56
N HIS A 60 -0.30 12.02 -11.63
CA HIS A 60 -0.73 12.00 -10.23
C HIS A 60 -2.23 12.35 -10.08
N GLN A 61 -2.69 13.39 -10.76
CA GLN A 61 -4.09 13.80 -10.69
C GLN A 61 -5.03 12.81 -11.37
N SER A 62 -4.64 12.26 -12.53
CA SER A 62 -5.42 11.23 -13.23
C SER A 62 -5.61 10.00 -12.36
N HIS A 63 -4.54 9.57 -11.68
CA HIS A 63 -4.61 8.46 -10.73
C HIS A 63 -5.56 8.75 -9.57
N ARG A 64 -5.38 9.90 -8.91
CA ARG A 64 -6.21 10.30 -7.78
C ARG A 64 -7.69 10.40 -8.17
N LEU A 65 -7.99 10.87 -9.38
CA LEU A 65 -9.35 10.99 -9.88
C LEU A 65 -9.99 9.61 -10.11
N VAL A 66 -9.26 8.69 -10.75
CA VAL A 66 -9.73 7.34 -11.05
C VAL A 66 -9.94 6.53 -9.77
N GLU A 67 -9.01 6.59 -8.82
CA GLU A 67 -9.19 5.89 -7.53
C GLU A 67 -10.36 6.44 -6.72
N ARG A 68 -10.60 7.76 -6.78
CA ARG A 68 -11.70 8.39 -6.04
C ARG A 68 -13.07 8.04 -6.61
N HIS A 69 -13.22 7.98 -7.93
CA HIS A 69 -14.52 7.82 -8.57
C HIS A 69 -14.83 6.38 -8.98
N LEU A 70 -13.82 5.53 -9.15
CA LEU A 70 -13.97 4.14 -9.58
C LEU A 70 -13.22 3.18 -8.64
N PRO A 71 -13.50 3.18 -7.32
CA PRO A 71 -12.76 2.35 -6.36
C PRO A 71 -12.89 0.85 -6.65
N ASP A 72 -14.02 0.40 -7.19
CA ASP A 72 -14.33 -1.03 -7.41
C ASP A 72 -14.03 -1.52 -8.84
N ALA A 73 -13.55 -0.63 -9.73
CA ALA A 73 -13.24 -1.02 -11.10
C ALA A 73 -12.04 -1.99 -11.16
N ALA A 74 -12.10 -2.94 -12.11
CA ALA A 74 -11.01 -3.88 -12.36
C ALA A 74 -9.68 -3.14 -12.62
N LEU A 75 -8.59 -3.70 -12.09
CA LEU A 75 -7.23 -3.10 -12.17
C LEU A 75 -6.83 -2.75 -13.60
N LEU A 76 -7.13 -3.63 -14.56
CA LEU A 76 -6.86 -3.41 -15.97
C LEU A 76 -7.62 -2.20 -16.53
N GLY A 77 -8.89 -2.03 -16.15
CA GLY A 77 -9.73 -0.92 -16.58
C GLY A 77 -9.26 0.42 -16.01
N LYS A 78 -8.84 0.45 -14.74
CA LYS A 78 -8.25 1.64 -14.10
C LYS A 78 -6.99 2.08 -14.81
N ASP A 79 -6.10 1.14 -15.11
CA ASP A 79 -4.84 1.47 -15.78
C ASP A 79 -5.08 1.98 -17.21
N LEU A 80 -5.99 1.36 -17.97
CA LEU A 80 -6.36 1.84 -19.31
C LEU A 80 -6.96 3.25 -19.27
N LEU A 81 -7.81 3.55 -18.28
CA LEU A 81 -8.39 4.88 -18.11
C LEU A 81 -7.32 5.92 -17.74
N ILE A 82 -6.36 5.55 -16.90
CA ILE A 82 -5.21 6.40 -16.56
C ILE A 82 -4.35 6.66 -17.80
N VAL A 83 -4.08 5.65 -18.65
CA VAL A 83 -3.40 5.86 -19.96
C VAL A 83 -4.17 6.92 -20.75
N ALA A 84 -5.48 6.72 -20.93
CA ALA A 84 -6.31 7.56 -21.77
C ALA A 84 -6.30 9.01 -21.29
N LEU A 85 -6.47 9.24 -19.98
CA LEU A 85 -6.44 10.57 -19.38
C LEU A 85 -5.06 11.23 -19.49
N VAL A 86 -3.99 10.49 -19.20
CA VAL A 86 -2.62 11.02 -19.30
C VAL A 86 -2.30 11.39 -20.74
N THR A 87 -2.60 10.53 -21.72
CA THR A 87 -2.40 10.84 -23.14
C THR A 87 -3.23 12.04 -23.58
N LEU A 88 -4.52 12.08 -23.22
CA LEU A 88 -5.43 13.17 -23.59
C LEU A 88 -4.98 14.53 -23.04
N LEU A 89 -4.43 14.57 -21.83
CA LEU A 89 -4.02 15.81 -21.16
C LEU A 89 -2.56 16.20 -21.47
N PHE A 90 -1.65 15.23 -21.51
CA PHE A 90 -0.22 15.49 -21.70
C PHE A 90 0.13 15.84 -23.14
N THR A 91 -0.48 15.20 -24.13
CA THR A 91 -0.20 15.48 -25.55
C THR A 91 -0.45 16.95 -25.94
N PRO A 92 -1.60 17.58 -25.65
CA PRO A 92 -1.80 19.00 -25.97
C PRO A 92 -0.93 19.91 -25.10
N ALA A 93 -0.66 19.54 -23.84
CA ALA A 93 0.24 20.31 -22.96
C ALA A 93 1.68 20.33 -23.49
N LEU A 94 2.20 19.16 -23.92
CA LEU A 94 3.52 19.04 -24.53
C LEU A 94 3.62 19.85 -25.82
N TRP A 95 2.60 19.76 -26.68
CA TRP A 95 2.55 20.53 -27.93
C TRP A 95 2.58 22.05 -27.66
N LEU A 96 1.80 22.52 -26.69
CA LEU A 96 1.79 23.92 -26.27
C LEU A 96 3.14 24.36 -25.70
N LEU A 97 3.77 23.55 -24.85
CA LEU A 97 5.10 23.83 -24.29
C LEU A 97 6.16 23.96 -25.38
N ILE A 98 6.14 23.08 -26.39
CA ILE A 98 7.05 23.15 -27.54
C ILE A 98 6.82 24.45 -28.32
N ARG A 99 5.56 24.84 -28.57
CA ARG A 99 5.21 26.06 -29.30
C ARG A 99 5.62 27.34 -28.56
N LEU A 100 5.48 27.36 -27.23
CA LEU A 100 5.79 28.54 -26.43
C LEU A 100 7.28 28.69 -26.11
N LEU A 101 8.00 27.58 -25.93
CA LEU A 101 9.36 27.59 -25.36
C LEU A 101 10.47 27.13 -26.32
N ALA A 102 10.14 26.35 -27.35
CA ALA A 102 11.14 25.72 -28.22
C ALA A 102 11.17 26.26 -29.67
N LEU A 103 10.14 27.01 -30.11
CA LEU A 103 10.01 27.42 -31.52
C LEU A 103 9.55 28.87 -31.69
N PRO A 104 10.42 29.79 -32.17
CA PRO A 104 10.00 30.97 -32.92
C PRO A 104 9.62 30.64 -34.37
N SER A 105 10.13 29.51 -34.91
CA SER A 105 9.90 29.11 -36.30
C SER A 105 8.86 27.98 -36.38
N ALA A 106 7.65 28.33 -36.82
CA ALA A 106 6.52 27.42 -36.97
C ALA A 106 6.72 26.31 -38.03
N ALA A 107 7.82 26.33 -38.79
CA ALA A 107 8.05 25.44 -39.93
C ALA A 107 8.50 24.01 -39.56
N ALA A 108 8.86 23.73 -38.30
CA ALA A 108 9.40 22.44 -37.87
C ALA A 108 8.65 21.78 -36.68
N SER A 109 7.45 22.28 -36.31
CA SER A 109 6.66 21.62 -35.27
C SER A 109 6.05 20.31 -35.80
N PRO A 110 6.28 19.16 -35.16
CA PRO A 110 5.65 17.91 -35.57
C PRO A 110 4.13 18.02 -35.50
N ASP A 111 3.44 17.40 -36.47
CA ASP A 111 1.98 17.36 -36.50
C ASP A 111 1.40 16.67 -35.24
N LEU A 112 0.14 17.01 -34.92
CA LEU A 112 -0.59 16.52 -33.74
C LEU A 112 -0.62 14.99 -33.70
N TRP A 113 -0.68 14.32 -34.86
CA TRP A 113 -0.62 12.86 -34.95
C TRP A 113 0.72 12.28 -34.49
N SER A 114 1.84 12.96 -34.81
CA SER A 114 3.16 12.54 -34.34
C SER A 114 3.30 12.75 -32.84
N MET A 115 2.72 13.82 -32.31
CA MET A 115 2.68 14.08 -30.87
C MET A 115 1.83 13.07 -30.09
N ALA A 116 0.72 12.61 -30.66
CA ALA A 116 -0.11 11.56 -30.07
C ALA A 116 0.64 10.22 -29.96
N ARG A 117 1.48 9.88 -30.95
CA ARG A 117 2.35 8.69 -30.90
C ARG A 117 3.38 8.78 -29.77
N TYR A 118 4.07 9.92 -29.63
CA TYR A 118 5.02 10.13 -28.53
C TYR A 118 4.34 10.12 -27.16
N GLY A 119 3.17 10.76 -27.04
CA GLY A 119 2.36 10.73 -25.82
C GLY A 119 1.97 9.32 -25.41
N THR A 120 1.56 8.48 -26.36
CA THR A 120 1.20 7.08 -26.10
C THR A 120 2.40 6.23 -25.65
N ILE A 121 3.57 6.36 -26.30
CA ILE A 121 4.80 5.65 -25.90
C ILE A 121 5.26 6.09 -24.50
N PHE A 122 5.18 7.38 -24.21
CA PHE A 122 5.52 7.92 -22.90
C PHE A 122 4.56 7.43 -21.81
N ALA A 123 3.25 7.48 -22.07
CA ALA A 123 2.22 7.01 -21.13
C ALA A 123 2.33 5.51 -20.85
N SER A 124 2.63 4.70 -21.87
CA SER A 124 2.82 3.25 -21.70
C SER A 124 4.09 2.93 -20.89
N GLY A 125 5.21 3.63 -21.16
CA GLY A 125 6.43 3.52 -20.38
C GLY A 125 6.25 3.91 -18.91
N LEU A 126 5.51 4.99 -18.66
CA LEU A 126 5.18 5.44 -17.31
C LEU A 126 4.38 4.38 -16.53
N ILE A 127 3.49 3.66 -17.20
CA ILE A 127 2.68 2.62 -16.57
C ILE A 127 3.47 1.33 -16.34
N ILE A 128 4.36 0.96 -17.25
CA ILE A 128 5.27 -0.17 -17.03
C ILE A 128 6.16 0.12 -15.83
N LEU A 129 6.75 1.32 -15.76
CA LEU A 129 7.56 1.75 -14.62
C LEU A 129 6.73 1.80 -13.34
N ARG A 130 5.50 2.33 -13.39
CA ARG A 130 4.58 2.38 -12.26
C ARG A 130 4.22 0.98 -11.77
N ARG A 131 3.82 0.05 -12.65
CA ARG A 131 3.56 -1.34 -12.29
C ARG A 131 4.81 -2.01 -11.75
N GLY A 132 5.99 -1.78 -12.33
CA GLY A 132 7.25 -2.32 -11.80
C GLY A 132 7.58 -1.82 -10.39
N VAL A 133 7.41 -0.51 -10.14
CA VAL A 133 7.76 0.15 -8.86
C VAL A 133 6.67 0.00 -7.79
N LEU A 134 5.40 -0.06 -8.20
CA LEU A 134 4.23 -0.18 -7.31
C LEU A 134 3.77 -1.63 -7.12
N SER A 135 3.86 -2.52 -8.12
CA SER A 135 3.56 -3.95 -7.92
C SER A 135 4.63 -4.67 -7.10
N GLY A 136 5.82 -4.08 -6.93
CA GLY A 136 6.75 -4.46 -5.86
C GLY A 136 6.20 -4.23 -4.44
N ASN A 137 5.03 -3.59 -4.32
CA ASN A 137 4.23 -3.44 -3.11
C ASN A 137 2.86 -4.12 -3.26
N ALA A 138 2.76 -5.29 -3.90
CA ALA A 138 1.80 -6.26 -3.38
C ALA A 138 2.28 -6.53 -1.95
N ALA A 139 1.79 -5.75 -0.97
CA ALA A 139 2.00 -6.01 0.43
C ALA A 139 1.65 -7.48 0.60
N GLU A 140 2.66 -8.30 0.84
CA GLU A 140 2.50 -9.70 1.17
C GLU A 140 1.47 -9.69 2.29
N LYS A 141 0.25 -10.15 1.97
CA LYS A 141 -0.82 -10.22 2.95
C LYS A 141 -0.20 -10.98 4.12
N PRO A 142 -0.17 -10.42 5.34
CA PRO A 142 0.54 -11.06 6.44
C PRO A 142 0.12 -12.53 6.47
N PRO A 143 1.07 -13.48 6.57
CA PRO A 143 0.78 -14.88 6.36
C PRO A 143 -0.44 -15.26 7.18
N GLN A 144 -1.52 -15.71 6.53
CA GLN A 144 -2.72 -16.06 7.27
C GLN A 144 -2.43 -17.28 8.14
N PRO A 145 -2.79 -17.25 9.44
CA PRO A 145 -2.58 -18.39 10.31
C PRO A 145 -3.23 -19.66 9.77
N ARG A 146 -2.61 -20.80 10.03
CA ARG A 146 -3.09 -22.10 9.58
C ARG A 146 -4.50 -22.41 10.09
N ILE A 147 -4.87 -21.89 11.26
CA ILE A 147 -6.19 -22.11 11.87
C ILE A 147 -7.33 -21.58 10.97
N TYR A 148 -7.09 -20.56 10.14
CA TYR A 148 -8.11 -19.97 9.25
C TYR A 148 -8.65 -21.01 8.25
N LYS A 149 -7.83 -22.00 7.86
CA LYS A 149 -8.23 -23.09 6.96
C LYS A 149 -9.24 -24.06 7.57
N ARG A 150 -9.46 -23.98 8.89
CA ARG A 150 -10.37 -24.84 9.65
C ARG A 150 -11.68 -24.13 10.01
N LEU A 151 -11.77 -22.86 9.65
CA LEU A 151 -12.93 -22.00 9.84
C LEU A 151 -13.76 -21.96 8.53
N PRO A 152 -14.99 -21.42 8.56
CA PRO A 152 -15.85 -21.37 7.38
C PRO A 152 -15.18 -20.73 6.16
N GLU A 153 -15.60 -21.11 4.96
CA GLU A 153 -15.09 -20.52 3.73
C GLU A 153 -15.32 -19.00 3.72
N GLY A 154 -14.30 -18.24 3.35
CA GLY A 154 -14.35 -16.78 3.36
C GLY A 154 -14.15 -16.12 4.73
N PHE A 155 -13.77 -16.88 5.77
CA PHE A 155 -13.48 -16.34 7.09
C PHE A 155 -12.45 -15.20 7.03
N SER A 156 -12.87 -14.02 7.49
CA SER A 156 -12.06 -12.79 7.50
C SER A 156 -12.10 -12.06 8.84
N GLU A 157 -12.71 -12.66 9.85
CA GLU A 157 -12.89 -12.06 11.18
C GLU A 157 -11.57 -12.03 11.96
N GLN A 158 -11.50 -11.14 12.95
CA GLN A 158 -10.35 -11.03 13.83
C GLN A 158 -10.50 -12.04 14.97
N ILE A 159 -9.59 -13.02 15.05
CA ILE A 159 -9.52 -13.92 16.20
C ILE A 159 -9.00 -13.14 17.40
N LEU A 160 -9.76 -13.12 18.49
CA LEU A 160 -9.41 -12.42 19.73
C LEU A 160 -8.72 -13.36 20.71
N ARG A 161 -9.28 -14.56 20.91
CA ARG A 161 -8.76 -15.57 21.84
C ARG A 161 -9.11 -16.99 21.42
N LEU A 162 -8.31 -17.94 21.92
CA LEU A 162 -8.58 -19.36 21.90
C LEU A 162 -8.92 -19.83 23.32
N THR A 163 -9.90 -20.73 23.43
CA THR A 163 -10.26 -21.33 24.72
C THR A 163 -10.58 -22.81 24.55
N VAL A 164 -9.90 -23.68 25.30
CA VAL A 164 -10.15 -25.12 25.23
C VAL A 164 -11.33 -25.52 26.13
N ARG A 165 -12.19 -26.37 25.59
CA ARG A 165 -13.27 -27.08 26.30
C ARG A 165 -13.20 -28.55 25.90
N ASP A 166 -12.78 -29.39 26.84
CA ASP A 166 -12.56 -30.83 26.64
C ASP A 166 -11.60 -31.13 25.47
N HIS A 167 -12.13 -31.63 24.35
CA HIS A 167 -11.39 -31.97 23.13
C HIS A 167 -11.62 -31.01 21.97
N SER A 168 -12.19 -29.84 22.27
CA SER A 168 -12.46 -28.80 21.30
C SER A 168 -11.87 -27.47 21.75
N VAL A 169 -11.59 -26.61 20.79
CA VAL A 169 -11.09 -25.25 21.02
C VAL A 169 -12.11 -24.29 20.42
N ASP A 170 -12.62 -23.41 21.27
CA ASP A 170 -13.43 -22.26 20.86
C ASP A 170 -12.48 -21.16 20.39
N VAL A 171 -12.59 -20.82 19.12
CA VAL A 171 -11.97 -19.68 18.44
C VAL A 171 -12.94 -18.51 18.54
N VAL A 172 -12.65 -17.58 19.44
CA VAL A 172 -13.50 -16.41 19.69
C VAL A 172 -13.01 -15.26 18.83
N THR A 173 -13.93 -14.63 18.11
CA THR A 173 -13.67 -13.54 17.18
C THR A 173 -14.39 -12.28 17.61
N ASP A 174 -14.23 -11.20 16.85
CA ASP A 174 -14.99 -9.97 17.01
C ASP A 174 -16.47 -10.09 16.57
N GLN A 175 -16.81 -11.10 15.76
CA GLN A 175 -18.17 -11.31 15.25
C GLN A 175 -18.87 -12.56 15.81
N GLY A 176 -18.16 -13.45 16.51
CA GLY A 176 -18.75 -14.67 17.03
C GLY A 176 -17.76 -15.66 17.64
N VAL A 177 -18.21 -16.92 17.70
CA VAL A 177 -17.41 -18.04 18.23
C VAL A 177 -17.52 -19.22 17.28
N HIS A 178 -16.37 -19.80 16.95
CA HIS A 178 -16.26 -21.01 16.15
C HIS A 178 -15.57 -22.11 16.94
N THR A 179 -16.15 -23.31 16.97
CA THR A 179 -15.56 -24.44 17.69
C THR A 179 -14.89 -25.40 16.72
N ILE A 180 -13.62 -25.70 16.96
CA ILE A 180 -12.84 -26.68 16.19
C ILE A 180 -12.40 -27.85 17.08
N ARG A 181 -12.39 -29.07 16.53
CA ARG A 181 -11.85 -30.24 17.25
C ARG A 181 -10.32 -30.23 17.16
N SER A 182 -9.64 -29.77 18.20
CA SER A 182 -8.18 -29.67 18.23
C SER A 182 -7.64 -29.86 19.64
N ARG A 183 -6.37 -30.23 19.78
CA ARG A 183 -5.65 -30.02 21.04
C ARG A 183 -5.31 -28.55 21.18
N PHE A 184 -5.26 -28.07 22.42
CA PHE A 184 -5.06 -26.65 22.69
C PHE A 184 -3.70 -26.14 22.20
N GLY A 185 -2.62 -26.91 22.44
CA GLY A 185 -1.28 -26.60 21.92
C GLY A 185 -1.26 -26.48 20.39
N ASP A 186 -1.78 -27.50 19.70
CA ASP A 186 -1.85 -27.50 18.23
C ASP A 186 -2.63 -26.30 17.69
N ALA A 187 -3.73 -25.90 18.34
CA ALA A 187 -4.50 -24.73 17.93
C ALA A 187 -3.72 -23.41 18.14
N ILE A 188 -2.91 -23.31 19.20
CA ILE A 188 -2.00 -22.18 19.42
C ILE A 188 -0.91 -22.15 18.35
N ASP A 189 -0.31 -23.29 18.03
CA ASP A 189 0.74 -23.38 17.00
C ASP A 189 0.20 -22.98 15.62
N GLU A 190 -1.07 -23.30 15.34
CA GLU A 190 -1.78 -22.89 14.13
C GLU A 190 -2.08 -21.39 14.06
N MET A 191 -1.92 -20.62 15.15
CA MET A 191 -2.06 -19.15 15.15
C MET A 191 -0.84 -18.43 14.57
N SER A 192 0.32 -19.09 14.44
CA SER A 192 1.51 -18.49 13.82
C SER A 192 1.20 -18.00 12.40
N PRO A 193 1.56 -16.76 12.03
CA PRO A 193 2.51 -15.85 12.70
C PRO A 193 1.88 -14.81 13.65
N ILE A 194 0.58 -14.90 13.98
CA ILE A 194 -0.05 -13.92 14.87
C ILE A 194 0.50 -14.06 16.29
N ALA A 195 1.02 -12.96 16.82
CA ALA A 195 1.51 -12.87 18.19
C ALA A 195 0.36 -12.99 19.21
N GLY A 196 0.61 -13.73 20.27
CA GLY A 196 -0.33 -13.86 21.38
C GLY A 196 0.24 -14.69 22.52
N HIS A 197 -0.50 -14.71 23.63
CA HIS A 197 0.00 -15.14 24.92
C HIS A 197 -0.97 -16.11 25.59
N CYS A 198 -0.42 -17.21 26.14
CA CYS A 198 -1.14 -18.04 27.08
C CYS A 198 -1.32 -17.28 28.39
N THR A 199 -2.56 -17.08 28.84
CA THR A 199 -2.89 -16.43 30.13
C THR A 199 -3.26 -17.47 31.20
N HIS A 200 -3.77 -18.61 30.74
CA HIS A 200 -4.16 -19.76 31.55
C HIS A 200 -3.92 -21.04 30.75
N ARG A 201 -3.95 -22.21 31.41
CA ARG A 201 -3.79 -23.52 30.74
C ARG A 201 -4.89 -23.80 29.69
N SER A 202 -5.96 -23.02 29.72
CA SER A 202 -7.12 -23.13 28.84
C SER A 202 -7.39 -21.87 28.03
N HIS A 203 -6.56 -20.83 28.13
CA HIS A 203 -6.79 -19.55 27.47
C HIS A 203 -5.50 -19.02 26.83
N TRP A 204 -5.63 -18.64 25.56
CA TRP A 204 -4.62 -17.94 24.80
C TRP A 204 -5.29 -16.74 24.15
N VAL A 205 -4.64 -15.58 24.18
CA VAL A 205 -5.18 -14.32 23.67
C VAL A 205 -4.24 -13.75 22.62
N THR A 206 -4.78 -13.17 21.55
CA THR A 206 -3.95 -12.41 20.61
C THR A 206 -3.48 -11.12 21.27
N GLU A 207 -2.25 -10.71 21.00
CA GLU A 207 -1.69 -9.47 21.56
C GLU A 207 -2.54 -8.25 21.15
N ALA A 208 -2.98 -8.21 19.89
CA ALA A 208 -3.80 -7.14 19.33
C ALA A 208 -5.22 -7.04 19.93
N ALA A 209 -5.71 -8.08 20.63
CA ALA A 209 -7.01 -8.05 21.28
C ALA A 209 -6.95 -7.54 22.73
N ILE A 210 -5.77 -7.36 23.32
CA ILE A 210 -5.62 -6.91 24.70
C ILE A 210 -5.83 -5.40 24.76
N GLU A 211 -6.86 -4.97 25.47
CA GLU A 211 -7.19 -3.56 25.67
C GLU A 211 -6.53 -3.00 26.93
N SER A 212 -6.61 -3.72 28.05
CA SER A 212 -6.04 -3.27 29.32
C SER A 212 -5.86 -4.42 30.33
N VAL A 213 -5.17 -4.12 31.42
CA VAL A 213 -4.91 -5.06 32.52
C VAL A 213 -5.69 -4.63 33.75
N GLU A 214 -6.51 -5.53 34.29
CA GLU A 214 -7.29 -5.26 35.49
C GLU A 214 -6.79 -6.08 36.68
N ARG A 215 -6.64 -5.40 37.82
CA ARG A 215 -6.23 -6.02 39.09
C ARG A 215 -7.35 -5.83 40.11
N SER A 216 -8.01 -6.92 40.49
CA SER A 216 -9.08 -6.90 41.50
C SER A 216 -8.97 -8.10 42.43
N GLY A 217 -9.06 -7.86 43.75
CA GLY A 217 -9.01 -8.91 44.77
C GLY A 217 -7.75 -9.78 44.72
N GLY A 218 -6.59 -9.21 44.35
CA GLY A 218 -5.33 -9.94 44.20
C GLY A 218 -5.23 -10.82 42.95
N LYS A 219 -6.25 -10.82 42.08
CA LYS A 219 -6.26 -11.52 40.79
C LYS A 219 -6.00 -10.53 39.65
N THR A 220 -5.22 -10.97 38.66
CA THR A 220 -4.93 -10.20 37.44
C THR A 220 -5.78 -10.75 36.30
N HIS A 221 -6.44 -9.88 35.54
CA HIS A 221 -7.22 -10.21 34.36
C HIS A 221 -6.75 -9.34 33.19
N LEU A 222 -6.82 -9.88 31.98
CA LEU A 222 -6.70 -9.09 30.76
C LEU A 222 -8.11 -8.75 30.27
N ARG A 223 -8.37 -7.47 30.03
CA ARG A 223 -9.56 -7.00 29.33
C ARG A 223 -9.29 -7.02 27.84
N LEU A 224 -10.15 -7.69 27.09
CA LEU A 224 -10.09 -7.73 25.63
C LEU A 224 -10.98 -6.65 25.01
N THR A 225 -10.76 -6.36 23.72
CA THR A 225 -11.54 -5.37 22.94
C THR A 225 -13.03 -5.67 22.84
N ASN A 226 -13.45 -6.93 22.98
CA ASN A 226 -14.86 -7.33 23.05
C ASN A 226 -15.45 -7.20 24.48
N GLY A 227 -14.68 -6.70 25.44
CA GLY A 227 -15.06 -6.57 26.84
C GLY A 227 -14.82 -7.82 27.71
N ASP A 228 -14.37 -8.93 27.13
CA ASP A 228 -14.09 -10.16 27.88
C ASP A 228 -12.99 -9.95 28.92
N LEU A 229 -13.16 -10.54 30.10
CA LEU A 229 -12.15 -10.58 31.16
C LEU A 229 -11.52 -11.96 31.26
N ILE A 230 -10.25 -12.06 30.88
CA ILE A 230 -9.52 -13.33 30.84
C ILE A 230 -8.58 -13.43 32.05
N PRO A 231 -8.70 -14.46 32.89
CA PRO A 231 -7.88 -14.60 34.08
C PRO A 231 -6.42 -14.94 33.73
N VAL A 232 -5.50 -14.27 34.41
CA VAL A 232 -4.06 -14.58 34.34
C VAL A 232 -3.67 -15.46 35.52
N SER A 233 -3.20 -16.67 35.23
CA SER A 233 -2.71 -17.57 36.28
C SER A 233 -1.28 -17.22 36.69
N ARG A 234 -0.91 -17.60 37.93
CA ARG A 234 0.46 -17.42 38.45
C ARG A 234 1.53 -18.04 37.56
N LYS A 235 1.24 -19.16 36.89
CA LYS A 235 2.19 -19.86 36.01
C LYS A 235 2.54 -19.04 34.76
N TYR A 236 1.57 -18.34 34.19
CA TYR A 236 1.74 -17.61 32.92
C TYR A 236 2.07 -16.14 33.12
N ARG A 237 1.95 -15.64 34.36
CA ARG A 237 2.25 -14.25 34.72
C ARG A 237 3.66 -13.81 34.33
N PRO A 238 4.75 -14.55 34.62
CA PRO A 238 6.10 -14.09 34.29
C PRO A 238 6.28 -13.86 32.77
N GLY A 239 5.72 -14.73 31.93
CA GLY A 239 5.81 -14.56 30.47
C GLY A 239 5.02 -13.35 29.93
N LEU A 240 4.01 -12.88 30.65
CA LEU A 240 3.30 -11.64 30.32
C LEU A 240 4.04 -10.39 30.83
N GLU A 241 4.72 -10.50 31.98
CA GLU A 241 5.61 -9.44 32.52
C GLU A 241 6.81 -9.23 31.58
N ASP A 242 7.46 -10.32 31.13
CA ASP A 242 8.58 -10.27 30.17
C ASP A 242 8.17 -9.68 28.81
N ALA A 243 6.91 -9.89 28.41
CA ALA A 243 6.34 -9.32 27.19
C ALA A 243 5.90 -7.85 27.35
N GLY A 244 5.99 -7.28 28.56
CA GLY A 244 5.57 -5.90 28.84
C GLY A 244 4.05 -5.70 28.81
N ILE A 245 3.26 -6.76 28.95
CA ILE A 245 1.79 -6.70 28.91
C ILE A 245 1.22 -6.32 30.27
N ILE A 246 1.78 -6.80 31.38
CA ILE A 246 1.30 -6.57 32.76
C ILE A 246 2.36 -5.98 33.68
#